data_AF-A0A7X0JSJ1-F1
#
_entry.id   AF-A0A7X0JSJ1-F1
#
_cell.length_a   1.000
_cell.length_b   1.000
_cell.length_c   1.000
_cell.angle_alpha   90.00
_cell.angle_beta   90.00
_cell.angle_gamma   90.00
#
_symmetry.space_group_name_H-M   'P 1'
#
loop_
_entity.id
_entity.type
_entity.pdbx_description
1 polymer ?
#
loop_
_entity_poly.entity_id
_entity_poly.type
_entity_poly.pdbx_seq_one_letter_code
_entity_poly.pdbx_strand_id
1 'polypeptide(L)'
;MSEEKEVQGEVIEENVESTDNSSQESNASTANAEQQNANAQEQSSQSQQQEEPKQTYEPATPSKEERDWAMFCHLSTMAGFFIPFFSIIGPLIVWLIKRDEMEYVNYHGKEVLNFQITIALAMFVSIILTVILIGVVMIFVVGVFWFVMSIIGGVKASSGEYFEYPFTLRLIK
;
A
#
# COMPACT_ATOMS: atom_id res chain seq x y z
N MET A 1 24.26 -23.91 -108.72
CA MET A 1 23.28 -24.97 -109.00
C MET A 1 23.19 -25.78 -107.71
N SER A 2 22.22 -25.60 -106.83
CA SER A 2 20.91 -24.93 -106.90
C SER A 2 20.48 -24.53 -105.49
N GLU A 3 19.51 -23.62 -105.43
CA GLU A 3 18.77 -23.18 -104.24
C GLU A 3 18.14 -24.33 -103.47
N GLU A 4 17.95 -24.17 -102.15
CA GLU A 4 16.60 -24.15 -101.58
C GLU A 4 16.59 -23.54 -100.17
N LYS A 5 15.66 -22.62 -99.98
CA LYS A 5 15.22 -22.02 -98.71
C LYS A 5 14.09 -22.87 -98.14
N GLU A 6 13.88 -22.83 -96.81
CA GLU A 6 12.60 -22.49 -96.16
C GLU A 6 12.79 -22.57 -94.63
N VAL A 7 12.63 -21.48 -93.88
CA VAL A 7 11.41 -20.85 -93.32
C VAL A 7 10.89 -21.55 -92.04
N GLN A 8 10.66 -20.68 -91.04
CA GLN A 8 10.31 -20.91 -89.65
C GLN A 8 8.82 -21.27 -89.43
N GLY A 9 8.53 -21.74 -88.21
CA GLY A 9 7.20 -21.78 -87.59
C GLY A 9 7.22 -22.87 -86.50
N GLU A 10 7.58 -22.55 -85.25
CA GLU A 10 6.68 -22.12 -84.17
C GLU A 10 5.50 -23.07 -83.96
N VAL A 11 5.38 -23.60 -82.73
CA VAL A 11 4.14 -23.75 -81.94
C VAL A 11 4.34 -24.76 -80.77
N ILE A 12 4.43 -24.16 -79.57
CA ILE A 12 3.85 -24.48 -78.24
C ILE A 12 3.94 -25.85 -77.55
N GLU A 13 4.18 -25.70 -76.22
CA GLU A 13 3.75 -26.53 -75.07
C GLU A 13 4.37 -27.93 -74.96
N GLU A 14 4.92 -28.36 -73.83
CA GLU A 14 4.32 -28.36 -72.50
C GLU A 14 5.38 -28.46 -71.40
N ASN A 15 5.02 -27.88 -70.27
CA ASN A 15 5.73 -27.71 -69.02
C ASN A 15 5.82 -29.02 -68.21
N VAL A 16 7.02 -29.46 -67.79
CA VAL A 16 7.19 -30.23 -66.54
C VAL A 16 8.51 -29.85 -65.88
N GLU A 17 8.45 -28.80 -65.09
CA GLU A 17 9.43 -28.47 -64.06
C GLU A 17 9.36 -29.55 -62.95
N SER A 18 10.38 -30.39 -62.88
CA SER A 18 10.65 -31.24 -61.70
C SER A 18 11.80 -30.60 -60.92
N THR A 19 11.48 -29.52 -60.21
CA THR A 19 12.40 -28.97 -59.23
C THR A 19 12.38 -29.81 -57.96
N ASP A 20 13.59 -30.24 -57.61
CA ASP A 20 14.02 -30.97 -56.44
C ASP A 20 13.54 -30.32 -55.14
N ASN A 21 12.41 -30.81 -54.61
CA ASN A 21 11.80 -30.38 -53.36
C ASN A 21 12.38 -31.09 -52.12
N SER A 22 13.59 -31.66 -52.20
CA SER A 22 14.19 -32.39 -51.07
C SER A 22 15.03 -31.51 -50.14
N SER A 23 15.37 -30.30 -50.57
CA SER A 23 16.29 -29.40 -49.84
C SER A 23 15.59 -28.29 -49.04
N GLN A 24 14.26 -28.14 -49.13
CA GLN A 24 13.52 -27.13 -48.35
C GLN A 24 12.98 -27.65 -47.01
N GLU A 25 12.79 -28.96 -46.84
CA GLU A 25 12.24 -29.51 -45.59
C GLU A 25 13.26 -29.54 -44.44
N SER A 26 14.57 -29.67 -44.71
CA SER A 26 15.58 -29.76 -43.64
C SER A 26 15.85 -28.41 -42.94
N ASN A 27 15.67 -27.30 -43.64
CA ASN A 27 15.83 -25.96 -43.07
C ASN A 27 14.58 -25.49 -42.30
N ALA A 28 13.40 -26.01 -42.64
CA ALA A 28 12.15 -25.73 -41.91
C ALA A 28 12.09 -26.43 -40.54
N SER A 29 12.73 -27.60 -40.42
CA SER A 29 12.76 -28.35 -39.16
C SER A 29 13.67 -27.71 -38.10
N THR A 30 14.76 -27.05 -38.51
CA THR A 30 15.72 -26.43 -37.59
C THR A 30 15.21 -25.06 -37.10
N ALA A 31 14.56 -24.27 -37.96
CA ALA A 31 13.95 -22.99 -37.59
C ALA A 31 12.77 -23.13 -36.60
N ASN A 32 11.97 -24.20 -36.73
CA ASN A 32 10.87 -24.48 -35.80
C ASN A 32 11.36 -24.94 -34.41
N ALA A 33 12.48 -25.66 -34.35
CA ALA A 33 13.06 -26.11 -33.08
C ALA A 33 13.64 -24.92 -32.27
N GLU A 34 14.25 -23.94 -32.94
CA GLU A 34 14.76 -22.72 -32.31
C GLU A 34 13.62 -21.81 -31.84
N GLN A 35 12.54 -21.68 -32.62
CA GLN A 35 11.38 -20.87 -32.25
C GLN A 35 10.55 -21.50 -31.12
N GLN A 36 10.46 -22.83 -31.05
CA GLN A 36 9.86 -23.53 -29.90
C GLN A 36 10.69 -23.37 -28.63
N ASN A 37 12.02 -23.32 -28.74
CA ASN A 37 12.90 -23.11 -27.59
C ASN A 37 12.85 -21.65 -27.09
N ALA A 38 12.77 -20.67 -28.00
CA ALA A 38 12.58 -19.26 -27.64
C ALA A 38 11.24 -19.00 -26.92
N ASN A 39 10.14 -19.61 -27.39
CA ASN A 39 8.83 -19.50 -26.74
C ASN A 39 8.79 -20.22 -25.38
N ALA A 40 9.52 -21.33 -25.21
CA ALA A 40 9.64 -22.01 -23.92
C ALA A 40 10.43 -21.15 -22.90
N GLN A 41 11.41 -20.37 -23.35
CA GLN A 41 12.20 -19.49 -22.50
C GLN A 41 11.44 -18.23 -22.07
N GLU A 42 10.66 -17.61 -22.96
CA GLU A 42 9.77 -16.49 -22.60
C GLU A 42 8.67 -16.91 -21.61
N GLN A 43 8.09 -18.10 -21.79
CA GLN A 43 7.05 -18.61 -20.90
C GLN A 43 7.59 -18.98 -19.50
N SER A 44 8.86 -19.38 -19.40
CA SER A 44 9.56 -19.59 -18.12
C SER A 44 9.98 -18.28 -17.42
N SER A 45 10.09 -17.17 -18.16
CA SER A 45 10.45 -15.86 -17.60
C SER A 45 9.24 -15.10 -17.06
N GLN A 46 8.03 -15.39 -17.56
CA GLN A 46 6.79 -14.79 -17.06
C GLN A 46 6.28 -15.40 -15.74
N SER A 47 6.80 -16.56 -15.34
CA SER A 47 6.46 -17.23 -14.07
C SER A 47 7.38 -16.86 -12.90
N GLN A 48 8.31 -15.92 -13.11
CA GLN A 48 9.10 -15.27 -12.06
C GLN A 48 8.70 -13.80 -11.83
N GLN A 49 7.49 -13.41 -12.22
CA GLN A 49 6.89 -12.23 -11.60
C GLN A 49 6.57 -12.59 -10.16
N GLN A 50 7.55 -12.30 -9.31
CA GLN A 50 7.50 -12.22 -7.86
C GLN A 50 6.04 -12.06 -7.40
N GLU A 51 5.46 -13.17 -6.95
CA GLU A 51 4.41 -13.09 -5.96
C GLU A 51 5.03 -12.28 -4.82
N GLU A 52 4.71 -10.98 -4.76
CA GLU A 52 4.69 -10.30 -3.47
C GLU A 52 3.99 -11.29 -2.53
N PRO A 53 4.56 -11.58 -1.35
CA PRO A 53 3.79 -12.31 -0.38
C PRO A 53 2.52 -11.50 -0.18
N LYS A 54 1.39 -12.00 -0.72
CA LYS A 54 0.09 -11.67 -0.18
C LYS A 54 0.24 -12.07 1.28
N GLN A 55 0.56 -11.07 2.09
CA GLN A 55 0.54 -11.21 3.53
C GLN A 55 -0.87 -11.66 3.81
N THR A 56 -0.99 -12.97 4.03
CA THR A 56 -2.12 -13.54 4.68
C THR A 56 -2.06 -12.87 6.04
N TYR A 57 -2.87 -11.83 6.21
CA TYR A 57 -3.03 -11.12 7.47
C TYR A 57 -3.72 -12.10 8.42
N GLU A 58 -2.96 -13.09 8.90
CA GLU A 58 -3.16 -13.52 10.28
C GLU A 58 -2.97 -12.26 11.12
N PRO A 59 -3.86 -11.95 12.06
CA PRO A 59 -3.56 -10.95 13.07
C PRO A 59 -2.44 -11.54 13.94
N ALA A 60 -1.20 -11.47 13.46
CA ALA A 60 -0.03 -11.61 14.28
C ALA A 60 -0.19 -10.53 15.34
N THR A 61 -0.36 -10.97 16.59
CA THR A 61 -0.42 -10.08 17.74
C THR A 61 0.70 -9.04 17.63
N PRO A 62 0.41 -7.73 17.75
CA PRO A 62 1.40 -6.69 17.50
C PRO A 62 2.62 -6.93 18.39
N SER A 63 3.81 -6.72 17.81
CA SER A 63 5.06 -6.96 18.51
C SER A 63 5.16 -6.09 19.77
N LYS A 64 6.05 -6.47 20.69
CA LYS A 64 6.26 -5.67 21.90
C LYS A 64 6.68 -4.23 21.57
N GLU A 65 7.53 -4.06 20.57
CA GLU A 65 7.98 -2.74 20.12
C GLU A 65 6.81 -1.91 19.58
N GLU A 66 5.96 -2.48 18.71
CA GLU A 66 4.77 -1.79 18.21
C GLU A 66 3.82 -1.37 19.33
N ARG A 67 3.60 -2.25 20.32
CA ARG A 67 2.78 -1.96 21.51
C ARG A 67 3.37 -0.83 22.34
N ASP A 68 4.68 -0.82 22.54
CA ASP A 68 5.36 0.24 23.30
C ASP A 68 5.25 1.59 22.58
N TRP A 69 5.48 1.64 21.26
CA TRP A 69 5.32 2.85 20.46
C TRP A 69 3.88 3.35 20.40
N ALA A 70 2.90 2.46 20.23
CA ALA A 70 1.48 2.81 20.28
C ALA A 70 1.10 3.35 21.66
N MET A 71 1.56 2.73 22.74
CA MET A 71 1.37 3.24 24.10
C MET A 71 1.99 4.64 24.26
N PHE A 72 3.19 4.89 23.72
CA PHE A 72 3.81 6.21 23.76
C PHE A 72 3.01 7.26 22.98
N CYS A 73 2.35 6.92 21.87
CA CYS A 73 1.40 7.83 21.22
C CYS A 73 0.35 8.31 22.22
N HIS A 74 -0.30 7.42 22.97
CA HIS A 74 -1.31 7.81 23.95
C HIS A 74 -0.73 8.59 25.14
N LEU A 75 0.39 8.15 25.71
CA LEU A 75 0.96 8.75 26.93
C LEU A 75 1.67 10.08 26.67
N SER A 76 2.23 10.28 25.47
CA SER A 76 2.87 11.55 25.08
C SER A 76 1.91 12.74 25.15
N THR A 77 0.60 12.48 25.07
CA THR A 77 -0.45 13.51 25.24
C THR A 77 -0.35 14.21 26.60
N MET A 78 0.12 13.51 27.64
CA MET A 78 0.25 14.05 29.00
C MET A 78 1.27 15.17 29.12
N ALA A 79 2.22 15.28 28.19
CA ALA A 79 3.12 16.44 28.14
C ALA A 79 2.34 17.76 27.98
N GLY A 80 1.11 17.71 27.48
CA GLY A 80 0.16 18.81 27.45
C GLY A 80 -0.15 19.46 28.80
N PHE A 81 0.07 18.76 29.93
CA PHE A 81 -0.07 19.35 31.27
C PHE A 81 1.01 20.39 31.57
N PHE A 82 2.21 20.20 31.03
CA PHE A 82 3.36 21.07 31.31
C PHE A 82 3.54 22.13 30.23
N ILE A 83 3.27 21.76 28.97
CA ILE A 83 3.47 22.63 27.81
C ILE A 83 2.16 22.68 27.01
N PRO A 84 1.54 23.85 26.82
CA PRO A 84 0.31 23.96 26.05
C PRO A 84 0.53 23.46 24.61
N PHE A 85 -0.52 22.88 24.00
CA PHE A 85 -0.52 22.26 22.66
C PHE A 85 0.34 20.99 22.51
N PHE A 86 1.19 20.67 23.48
CA PHE A 86 2.01 19.46 23.44
C PHE A 86 1.18 18.17 23.56
N SER A 87 -0.09 18.29 23.97
CA SER A 87 -1.06 17.19 23.90
C SER A 87 -1.31 16.69 22.47
N ILE A 88 -1.16 17.55 21.45
CA ILE A 88 -1.28 17.19 20.03
C ILE A 88 0.12 16.94 19.44
N ILE A 89 1.10 17.79 19.77
CA ILE A 89 2.45 17.71 19.18
C ILE A 89 3.18 16.44 19.63
N GLY A 90 3.04 16.04 20.90
CA GLY A 90 3.61 14.81 21.44
C GLY A 90 3.26 13.57 20.61
N PRO A 91 1.97 13.21 20.50
CA PRO A 91 1.56 12.06 19.69
C PRO A 91 1.87 12.24 18.21
N LEU A 92 1.85 13.47 17.69
CA LEU A 92 2.19 13.75 16.29
C LEU A 92 3.63 13.36 15.98
N ILE A 93 4.57 13.74 16.85
CA ILE A 93 5.98 13.37 16.69
C ILE A 93 6.15 11.85 16.75
N VAL A 94 5.57 11.20 17.77
CA VAL A 94 5.67 9.74 17.93
C VAL A 94 5.09 9.01 16.71
N TRP A 95 3.91 9.44 16.25
CA TRP A 95 3.27 8.87 15.07
C TRP A 95 4.11 9.08 13.81
N LEU A 96 4.62 10.29 13.54
CA LEU A 96 5.42 10.56 12.34
C LEU A 96 6.72 9.74 12.27
N ILE A 97 7.31 9.36 13.41
CA ILE A 97 8.54 8.55 13.43
C ILE A 97 8.26 7.10 12.99
N LYS A 98 7.11 6.53 13.35
CA LYS A 98 6.84 5.10 13.20
C LYS A 98 5.67 4.73 12.28
N ARG A 99 4.91 5.71 11.79
CA ARG A 99 3.70 5.49 10.98
C ARG A 99 3.91 4.69 9.70
N ASP A 100 5.08 4.81 9.07
CA ASP A 100 5.38 4.15 7.78
C ASP A 100 6.00 2.76 8.00
N GLU A 101 6.48 2.48 9.22
CA GLU A 101 7.13 1.21 9.59
C GLU A 101 6.17 0.24 10.28
N MET A 102 5.21 0.76 11.06
CA MET A 102 4.39 -0.01 12.00
C MET A 102 2.91 0.32 11.83
N GLU A 103 2.15 -0.59 11.23
CA GLU A 103 0.72 -0.37 10.96
C GLU A 103 -0.10 -0.25 12.26
N TYR A 104 0.27 -0.98 13.32
CA TYR A 104 -0.36 -0.84 14.63
C TYR A 104 -0.18 0.57 15.21
N VAL A 105 1.02 1.13 15.10
CA VAL A 105 1.31 2.51 15.55
C VAL A 105 0.62 3.54 14.65
N ASN A 106 0.54 3.26 13.35
CA ASN A 106 -0.18 4.11 12.39
C ASN A 106 -1.66 4.25 12.78
N TYR A 107 -2.32 3.14 13.11
CA TYR A 107 -3.71 3.14 13.61
C TYR A 107 -3.85 3.99 14.88
N HIS A 108 -3.09 3.64 15.93
CA HIS A 108 -3.21 4.30 17.24
C HIS A 108 -2.83 5.78 17.18
N GLY A 109 -1.82 6.13 16.39
CA GLY A 109 -1.41 7.52 16.19
C GLY A 109 -2.49 8.36 15.52
N LYS A 110 -3.15 7.87 14.46
CA LYS A 110 -4.29 8.56 13.83
C LYS A 110 -5.43 8.77 14.83
N GLU A 111 -5.78 7.74 15.59
CA GLU A 111 -6.90 7.76 16.53
C GLU A 111 -6.64 8.72 17.71
N VAL A 112 -5.41 8.72 18.26
CA VAL A 112 -4.99 9.70 19.26
C VAL A 112 -5.01 11.12 18.71
N LEU A 113 -4.47 11.36 17.51
CA LEU A 113 -4.43 12.71 16.94
C LEU A 113 -5.82 13.27 16.70
N ASN A 114 -6.72 12.46 16.14
CA ASN A 114 -8.12 12.81 15.96
C ASN A 114 -8.80 13.15 17.31
N PHE A 115 -8.53 12.35 18.35
CA PHE A 115 -9.05 12.60 19.69
C PHE A 115 -8.52 13.91 20.28
N GLN A 116 -7.22 14.18 20.15
CA GLN A 116 -6.61 15.40 20.71
C GLN A 116 -7.11 16.66 20.04
N ILE A 117 -7.34 16.63 18.71
CA ILE A 117 -8.00 17.72 17.99
C ILE A 117 -9.43 17.92 18.52
N THR A 118 -10.16 16.82 18.73
CA THR A 118 -11.54 16.88 19.24
C THR A 118 -11.60 17.48 20.65
N ILE A 119 -10.71 17.05 21.55
CA ILE A 119 -10.60 17.60 22.90
C ILE A 119 -10.16 19.05 22.88
N ALA A 120 -9.23 19.43 22.00
CA ALA A 120 -8.82 20.83 21.86
C ALA A 120 -9.99 21.73 21.45
N LEU A 121 -10.85 21.28 20.54
CA LEU A 121 -12.09 21.98 20.18
C LEU A 121 -13.08 22.05 21.35
N ALA A 122 -13.29 20.94 22.06
CA ALA A 122 -14.16 20.91 23.24
C ALA A 122 -13.67 21.86 24.35
N MET A 123 -12.35 21.90 24.59
CA MET A 123 -11.71 22.82 25.51
C MET A 123 -11.87 24.27 25.06
N PHE A 124 -11.68 24.57 23.77
CA PHE A 124 -11.86 25.90 23.20
C PHE A 124 -13.30 26.42 23.40
N VAL A 125 -14.31 25.58 23.12
CA VAL A 125 -15.72 25.91 23.39
C VAL A 125 -15.95 26.12 24.88
N SER A 126 -15.38 25.26 25.73
CA SER A 126 -15.53 25.38 27.19
C SER A 126 -14.96 26.70 27.71
N ILE A 127 -13.81 27.15 27.18
CA ILE A 127 -13.21 28.45 27.50
C ILE A 127 -14.16 29.61 27.14
N ILE A 128 -14.79 29.58 25.97
CA ILE A 128 -15.77 30.60 25.57
C ILE A 128 -16.99 30.60 26.52
N LEU A 129 -17.47 29.42 26.92
CA LEU A 129 -18.58 29.26 27.87
C LEU A 129 -18.23 29.72 29.30
N THR A 130 -16.97 30.00 29.60
CA THR A 130 -16.55 30.49 30.93
C THR A 130 -17.13 31.87 31.22
N VAL A 131 -17.46 32.66 30.19
CA VAL A 131 -18.10 33.98 30.32
C VAL A 131 -19.44 33.89 31.08
N ILE A 132 -20.15 32.76 30.96
CA ILE A 132 -21.41 32.49 31.66
C ILE A 132 -21.23 31.58 32.90
N LEU A 133 -20.01 31.46 33.42
CA LEU A 133 -19.57 30.62 34.57
C LEU A 133 -19.72 29.10 34.39
N ILE A 134 -20.56 28.61 33.48
CA ILE A 134 -20.72 27.18 33.18
C ILE A 134 -19.44 26.55 32.59
N GLY A 135 -18.64 27.35 31.87
CA GLY A 135 -17.41 26.87 31.23
C GLY A 135 -16.38 26.30 32.21
N VAL A 136 -16.31 26.78 33.46
CA VAL A 136 -15.38 26.25 34.46
C VAL A 136 -15.66 24.77 34.74
N VAL A 137 -16.94 24.42 34.95
CA VAL A 137 -17.35 23.02 35.20
C VAL A 137 -17.05 22.16 33.97
N MET A 138 -17.32 22.67 32.77
CA MET A 138 -17.02 21.96 31.52
C MET A 138 -15.53 21.70 31.32
N ILE A 139 -14.66 22.66 31.62
CA ILE A 139 -13.20 22.49 31.55
C ILE A 139 -12.76 21.31 32.43
N PHE A 140 -13.28 21.22 33.67
CA PHE A 140 -12.97 20.10 34.56
C PHE A 140 -13.47 18.76 34.00
N VAL A 141 -14.71 18.70 33.52
CA VAL A 141 -15.30 17.48 32.95
C VAL A 141 -14.51 17.00 31.72
N VAL A 142 -14.22 17.91 30.78
CA VAL A 142 -13.45 17.60 29.57
C VAL A 142 -12.02 17.19 29.92
N GLY A 143 -11.38 17.88 30.87
CA GLY A 143 -10.02 17.55 31.32
C GLY A 143 -9.92 16.17 31.97
N VAL A 144 -10.87 15.81 32.83
CA VAL A 144 -10.93 14.46 33.43
C VAL A 144 -11.21 13.40 32.37
N PHE A 145 -12.17 13.65 31.48
CA PHE A 145 -12.48 12.74 30.39
C PHE A 145 -11.26 12.50 29.48
N TRP A 146 -10.58 13.56 29.08
CA TRP A 146 -9.33 13.49 28.32
C TRP A 146 -8.26 12.65 29.02
N PHE A 147 -8.00 12.93 30.31
CA PHE A 147 -7.01 12.23 31.09
C PHE A 147 -7.28 10.73 31.17
N VAL A 148 -8.51 10.35 31.52
CA VAL A 148 -8.93 8.95 31.64
C VAL A 148 -8.81 8.24 30.30
N MET A 149 -9.28 8.87 29.22
CA MET A 149 -9.23 8.26 27.88
C MET A 149 -7.79 8.10 27.38
N SER A 150 -6.89 9.05 27.65
CA SER A 150 -5.45 8.89 27.32
C SER A 150 -4.82 7.71 28.05
N ILE A 151 -5.15 7.49 29.33
CA ILE A 151 -4.65 6.32 30.08
C ILE A 151 -5.23 5.01 29.53
N ILE A 152 -6.55 4.94 29.32
CA ILE A 152 -7.20 3.72 28.79
C ILE A 152 -6.65 3.36 27.42
N GLY A 153 -6.47 4.35 26.55
CA GLY A 153 -5.87 4.16 25.24
C GLY A 153 -4.45 3.63 25.34
N GLY A 154 -3.62 4.19 26.22
CA GLY A 154 -2.26 3.70 26.47
C GLY A 154 -2.24 2.26 27.00
N VAL A 155 -3.12 1.92 27.95
CA VAL A 155 -3.23 0.56 28.49
C VAL A 155 -3.68 -0.43 27.42
N LYS A 156 -4.68 -0.08 26.60
CA LYS A 156 -5.15 -0.96 25.52
C LYS A 156 -4.14 -1.11 24.39
N ALA A 157 -3.46 -0.03 24.01
CA ALA A 157 -2.33 -0.10 23.10
C ALA A 157 -1.24 -1.03 23.65
N SER A 158 -0.99 -0.95 24.96
CA SER A 158 -0.08 -1.86 25.64
C SER A 158 -0.64 -3.28 25.77
N SER A 159 -1.93 -3.58 25.63
CA SER A 159 -2.41 -4.98 25.60
C SER A 159 -2.41 -5.58 24.18
N GLY A 160 -2.10 -4.77 23.15
CA GLY A 160 -2.25 -5.16 21.75
C GLY A 160 -3.69 -5.04 21.24
N GLU A 161 -4.55 -4.36 21.99
CA GLU A 161 -5.93 -4.09 21.59
C GLU A 161 -6.03 -2.79 20.79
N TYR A 162 -6.88 -2.81 19.77
CA TYR A 162 -7.25 -1.60 19.03
C TYR A 162 -8.23 -0.79 19.88
N PHE A 163 -7.91 0.48 20.12
CA PHE A 163 -8.74 1.38 20.92
C PHE A 163 -9.23 2.56 20.09
N GLU A 164 -10.56 2.69 20.02
CA GLU A 164 -11.24 3.85 19.44
C GLU A 164 -11.70 4.77 20.55
N TYR A 165 -11.43 6.06 20.39
CA TYR A 165 -11.86 7.06 21.35
C TYR A 165 -13.33 7.42 21.11
N PRO A 166 -14.18 7.39 22.15
CA PRO A 166 -15.56 7.82 22.02
C PRO A 166 -15.60 9.34 21.76
N PHE A 167 -16.57 9.76 20.95
CA PHE A 167 -16.78 11.16 20.56
C PHE A 167 -15.63 11.80 19.75
N THR A 168 -14.78 11.00 19.10
CA THR A 168 -13.68 11.50 18.27
C THR A 168 -14.11 11.85 16.84
N LEU A 169 -13.67 13.01 16.37
CA LEU A 169 -13.78 13.41 14.97
C LEU A 169 -12.63 12.80 14.17
N ARG A 170 -12.94 11.81 13.30
CA ARG A 170 -11.96 11.13 12.45
C ARG A 170 -11.60 11.97 11.21
N LEU A 171 -10.70 12.92 11.40
CA LEU A 171 -10.19 13.81 10.34
C LEU A 171 -9.10 13.14 9.51
N ILE A 172 -8.21 12.42 10.18
CA ILE A 172 -7.16 11.62 9.55
C ILE A 172 -7.69 10.21 9.32
N LYS A 173 -7.66 9.75 8.06
CA LYS A 173 -8.10 8.42 7.61
C LYS A 173 -6.93 7.49 7.35
#